data_AF-A0A9N9KHD2-F1
#
_entry.id   AF-A0A9N9KHD2-F1
#
_cell.length_a   1.000
_cell.length_b   1.000
_cell.length_c   1.000
_cell.angle_alpha   90.00
_cell.angle_beta   90.00
_cell.angle_gamma   90.00
#
_symmetry.space_group_name_H-M   'P 1'
#
loop_
_entity.id
_entity.type
_entity.pdbx_description
1 polymer ?
#
loop_
_entity_poly.entity_id
_entity_poly.type
_entity_poly.pdbx_seq_one_letter_code
_entity_poly.pdbx_strand_id
1 'polypeptide(L)'
;RNDIDDLSNIHWNYCILDEGHVIKNGKTKITKAVKTVKANHRLILSGTPIQNNVLELWSLFDFLMPGFLGTEKQFNERFGKPILASRDSKSSSKEQEA
;
A
#
# COMPACT_ATOMS: atom_id res chain seq x y z
N ARG A 1 -13.23 1.94 11.62
CA ARG A 1 -12.72 3.34 11.74
C ARG A 1 -13.16 3.95 13.06
N ASN A 2 -14.45 3.93 13.38
CA ASN A 2 -14.95 4.57 14.60
C ASN A 2 -14.48 3.82 15.86
N ASP A 3 -14.44 2.49 15.79
CA ASP A 3 -14.04 1.63 16.92
C ASP A 3 -12.57 1.21 16.85
N ILE A 4 -11.74 1.94 16.09
CA ILE A 4 -10.36 1.50 15.86
C ILE A 4 -9.53 1.54 17.14
N ASP A 5 -9.85 2.46 18.05
CA ASP A 5 -9.13 2.61 19.31
C ASP A 5 -9.29 1.33 20.14
N ASP A 6 -10.51 0.78 20.23
CA ASP A 6 -10.77 -0.50 20.90
C ASP A 6 -10.10 -1.68 20.18
N LEU A 7 -10.24 -1.74 18.85
CA LEU A 7 -9.70 -2.85 18.05
C LEU A 7 -8.18 -2.90 18.01
N SER A 8 -7.50 -1.75 18.09
CA SER A 8 -6.03 -1.63 18.05
C SER A 8 -5.34 -2.03 19.36
N ASN A 9 -6.09 -2.06 20.46
CA ASN A 9 -5.62 -2.54 21.76
C ASN A 9 -5.58 -4.06 21.87
N ILE A 10 -6.32 -4.76 21.00
CA ILE A 10 -6.35 -6.22 20.93
C ILE A 10 -5.22 -6.71 20.02
N HIS A 11 -4.51 -7.76 20.46
CA HIS A 11 -3.51 -8.43 19.64
C HIS A 11 -4.14 -9.63 18.92
N TRP A 12 -4.36 -9.49 17.62
CA TRP A 12 -5.05 -10.49 16.82
C TRP A 12 -4.09 -11.57 16.32
N ASN A 13 -4.57 -12.81 16.19
CA ASN A 13 -3.78 -13.83 15.50
C ASN A 13 -3.83 -13.61 13.98
N TYR A 14 -5.00 -13.27 13.44
CA TYR A 14 -5.21 -12.99 12.02
C TYR A 14 -5.97 -11.68 11.82
N CYS A 15 -5.56 -10.90 10.80
CA CYS A 15 -6.33 -9.79 10.25
C CYS A 15 -6.48 -10.00 8.74
N ILE A 16 -7.71 -10.21 8.29
CA ILE A 16 -8.03 -10.49 6.89
C ILE A 16 -8.86 -9.33 6.36
N LEU A 17 -8.40 -8.70 5.29
CA LEU A 17 -9.16 -7.69 4.57
C LEU A 17 -9.76 -8.33 3.33
N ASP A 18 -11.08 -8.44 3.33
CA ASP A 18 -11.83 -8.67 2.11
C ASP A 18 -11.92 -7.36 1.31
N GLU A 19 -11.94 -7.48 -0.01
CA GLU A 19 -11.87 -6.35 -0.94
C GLU A 19 -10.72 -5.36 -0.65
N GLY A 20 -9.51 -5.88 -0.47
CA GLY A 20 -8.36 -5.07 -0.04
C GLY A 20 -7.96 -3.94 -1.00
N HIS A 21 -8.50 -3.91 -2.23
CA HIS A 21 -8.37 -2.74 -3.10
C HIS A 21 -8.94 -1.45 -2.46
N VAL A 22 -9.83 -1.55 -1.47
CA VAL A 22 -10.35 -0.42 -0.68
C VAL A 22 -9.23 0.37 0.01
N ILE A 23 -8.12 -0.27 0.39
CA ILE A 23 -7.00 0.36 1.10
C ILE A 23 -5.85 0.79 0.20
N LYS A 24 -6.07 0.83 -1.12
CA LYS A 24 -5.05 1.23 -2.11
C LYS A 24 -4.53 2.66 -1.93
N ASN A 25 -5.34 3.54 -1.33
CA ASN A 25 -4.91 4.90 -1.00
C ASN A 25 -4.51 5.00 0.48
N GLY A 26 -3.19 5.03 0.73
CA GLY A 26 -2.58 5.13 2.05
C GLY A 26 -3.01 6.33 2.90
N LYS A 27 -3.53 7.39 2.27
CA LYS A 27 -3.93 8.63 2.98
C LYS A 27 -5.35 8.59 3.53
N THR A 28 -6.15 7.62 3.09
CA THR A 28 -7.55 7.49 3.54
C THR A 28 -7.63 7.14 5.03
N LYS A 29 -8.69 7.64 5.70
CA LYS A 29 -8.91 7.35 7.13
C LYS A 29 -9.05 5.85 7.41
N ILE A 30 -9.65 5.09 6.49
CA ILE A 30 -9.81 3.64 6.63
C ILE A 30 -8.47 2.91 6.55
N THR A 31 -7.60 3.29 5.61
CA THR A 31 -6.27 2.67 5.46
C THR A 31 -5.39 2.97 6.66
N LYS A 32 -5.38 4.22 7.13
CA LYS A 32 -4.64 4.59 8.34
C LYS A 32 -5.15 3.81 9.56
N ALA A 33 -6.47 3.71 9.73
CA ALA A 33 -7.07 2.95 10.82
C ALA A 33 -6.70 1.47 10.77
N VAL A 34 -6.88 0.79 9.64
CA VAL A 34 -6.63 -0.66 9.58
C VAL A 34 -5.16 -1.02 9.78
N LYS A 35 -4.23 -0.13 9.40
CA LYS A 35 -2.80 -0.32 9.59
C LYS A 35 -2.36 -0.24 11.06
N THR A 36 -3.16 0.35 11.96
CA THR A 36 -2.87 0.35 13.41
C THR A 36 -3.25 -0.95 14.10
N VAL A 37 -4.04 -1.82 13.46
CA VAL A 37 -4.43 -3.12 14.01
C VAL A 37 -3.20 -4.01 14.19
N LYS A 38 -3.00 -4.55 15.38
CA LYS A 38 -1.90 -5.46 15.70
C LYS A 38 -2.31 -6.89 15.37
N ALA A 39 -1.57 -7.55 14.48
CA ALA A 39 -1.86 -8.93 14.06
C ALA A 39 -0.60 -9.71 13.71
N ASN A 40 -0.54 -11.00 14.09
CA ASN A 40 0.56 -11.90 13.73
C ASN A 40 0.56 -12.23 12.23
N HIS A 41 -0.63 -12.53 11.70
CA HIS A 41 -0.84 -12.86 10.30
C HIS A 41 -1.78 -11.84 9.65
N ARG A 42 -1.39 -11.36 8.47
CA ARG A 42 -2.17 -10.38 7.71
C ARG A 42 -2.43 -10.91 6.30
N LEU A 43 -3.67 -10.85 5.86
CA LEU A 43 -4.09 -11.32 4.53
C LEU A 43 -4.93 -10.24 3.85
N ILE A 44 -4.75 -10.11 2.54
CA ILE A 44 -5.61 -9.30 1.68
C ILE A 44 -6.21 -10.23 0.63
N LEU A 45 -7.53 -10.19 0.50
CA LEU A 45 -8.27 -10.79 -0.61
C LEU A 45 -8.71 -9.65 -1.54
N SER A 46 -8.41 -9.77 -2.83
CA SER A 46 -8.87 -8.79 -3.83
C SER A 46 -8.88 -9.42 -5.22
N GLY A 47 -9.97 -9.24 -5.95
CA GLY A 47 -10.03 -9.59 -7.38
C GLY A 47 -9.25 -8.63 -8.28
N THR A 48 -8.87 -7.44 -7.77
CA THR A 48 -8.16 -6.40 -8.51
C THR A 48 -7.09 -5.74 -7.63
N PRO A 49 -5.94 -6.40 -7.43
CA PRO A 49 -4.95 -5.92 -6.46
C PRO A 49 -4.32 -4.58 -6.87
N ILE A 50 -4.20 -4.27 -8.16
CA ILE A 50 -3.56 -3.04 -8.66
C ILE A 50 -4.32 -2.57 -9.89
N GLN A 51 -4.57 -1.28 -10.02
CA GLN A 51 -5.19 -0.72 -11.23
C GLN A 51 -4.20 0.09 -12.06
N ASN A 52 -3.62 1.16 -11.50
CA ASN A 52 -2.92 2.15 -12.35
C ASN A 52 -1.69 2.81 -11.73
N ASN A 53 -1.51 2.73 -10.41
CA ASN A 53 -0.47 3.47 -9.72
C ASN A 53 0.33 2.54 -8.79
N VAL A 54 1.65 2.53 -8.94
CA VAL A 54 2.57 1.73 -8.12
C VAL A 54 2.50 2.10 -6.63
N LEU A 55 2.03 3.30 -6.28
CA LEU A 55 1.72 3.67 -4.89
C LEU A 55 0.54 2.89 -4.30
N GLU A 56 -0.39 2.40 -5.13
CA GLU A 56 -1.46 1.49 -4.68
C GLU A 56 -0.85 0.20 -4.14
N LEU A 57 0.13 -0.34 -4.86
CA LEU A 57 0.87 -1.54 -4.44
C LEU A 57 1.61 -1.31 -3.12
N TRP A 58 2.29 -0.17 -2.99
CA TRP A 58 2.96 0.19 -1.75
C TRP A 58 2.00 0.19 -0.56
N SER A 59 0.80 0.78 -0.74
CA SER A 59 -0.19 0.84 0.34
C SER A 59 -0.62 -0.54 0.82
N LEU A 60 -0.80 -1.51 -0.09
CA LEU A 60 -1.15 -2.89 0.23
C LEU A 60 -0.01 -3.62 0.97
N PHE A 61 1.22 -3.50 0.47
CA PHE A 61 2.38 -4.11 1.11
C PHE A 61 2.70 -3.51 2.47
N ASP A 62 2.47 -2.22 2.67
CA ASP A 62 2.63 -1.59 3.97
C ASP A 62 1.60 -2.10 5.00
N PHE A 63 0.43 -2.60 4.55
CA PHE A 63 -0.45 -3.35 5.44
C PHE A 63 0.06 -4.78 5.68
N LEU A 64 0.40 -5.53 4.63
CA LEU A 64 0.80 -6.95 4.74
C LEU A 64 2.10 -7.13 5.52
N MET A 65 3.10 -6.30 5.24
CA MET A 65 4.47 -6.36 5.74
C MET A 65 4.98 -4.94 6.06
N PRO A 66 4.55 -4.35 7.20
CA PRO A 66 4.92 -2.99 7.57
C PRO A 66 6.44 -2.78 7.54
N GLY A 67 6.91 -1.74 6.85
CA GLY A 67 8.33 -1.39 6.73
C GLY A 67 9.11 -2.11 5.63
N PHE A 68 8.56 -3.14 4.98
CA PHE A 68 9.28 -3.91 3.94
C PHE A 68 9.74 -3.06 2.75
N LEU A 69 8.88 -2.15 2.28
CA LEU A 69 9.17 -1.27 1.15
C LEU A 69 9.72 0.11 1.57
N GLY A 70 10.00 0.29 2.87
CA GLY A 70 10.33 1.59 3.43
C GLY A 70 9.16 2.57 3.44
N THR A 71 9.46 3.86 3.64
CA THR A 71 8.42 4.91 3.70
C THR A 71 7.80 5.18 2.33
N GLU A 72 6.55 5.69 2.30
CA GLU A 72 5.86 6.10 1.06
C GLU A 72 6.74 7.02 0.21
N LYS A 73 7.43 7.97 0.86
CA LYS A 73 8.31 8.94 0.20
C LYS A 73 9.49 8.25 -0.49
N GLN A 74 10.22 7.40 0.23
CA GLN A 74 11.37 6.67 -0.31
C GLN A 74 10.95 5.75 -1.46
N PHE A 75 9.82 5.04 -1.30
CA PHE A 75 9.29 4.17 -2.34
C PHE A 75 8.88 4.96 -3.59
N ASN A 76 8.20 6.10 -3.40
CA ASN A 76 7.81 6.97 -4.50
C ASN A 76 9.03 7.54 -5.25
N GLU A 77 10.09 7.93 -4.53
CA GLU A 77 11.33 8.42 -5.13
C GLU A 77 12.07 7.33 -5.90
N ARG A 78 12.10 6.11 -5.37
CA ARG A 78 12.84 4.99 -5.96
C ARG A 78 12.12 4.30 -7.11
N PHE A 79 10.79 4.20 -7.07
CA PHE A 79 9.99 3.44 -8.03
C PHE A 79 8.90 4.28 -8.70
N GLY A 80 8.12 5.04 -7.91
CA GLY A 80 6.98 5.79 -8.43
C GLY A 80 7.36 6.84 -9.48
N LYS A 81 8.31 7.72 -9.17
CA LYS A 81 8.78 8.79 -10.08
C LYS A 81 9.46 8.22 -11.34
N PRO A 82 10.41 7.26 -11.25
CA PRO A 82 11.00 6.67 -12.45
C PRO A 82 9.97 6.03 -13.39
N ILE A 83 9.02 5.25 -12.86
CA ILE A 83 7.99 4.58 -13.67
C ILE A 83 7.04 5.57 -14.34
N LEU A 84 6.76 6.71 -13.69
CA LEU A 84 5.97 7.76 -14.31
C LEU A 84 6.75 8.48 -15.42
N ALA A 85 8.04 8.73 -15.21
CA ALA A 85 8.90 9.36 -16.21
C ALA A 85 9.08 8.47 -17.45
N SER A 86 9.24 7.16 -17.28
CA SER A 86 9.39 6.21 -18.40
C SER A 86 8.12 6.08 -19.26
N ARG A 87 6.96 6.38 -18.69
CA ARG A 87 5.67 6.41 -19.40
C ARG A 87 5.42 7.70 -20.19
N ASP A 88 6.24 8.73 -20.02
CA ASP A 88 6.08 9.99 -20.74
C ASP A 88 6.62 9.88 -22.17
N SER A 89 5.85 10.32 -23.17
CA SER A 89 6.16 10.10 -24.60
C SER A 89 7.37 10.89 -25.10
N LYS A 90 7.88 11.80 -24.29
CA LYS A 90 9.09 12.60 -24.53
C LYS A 90 10.31 12.12 -23.71
N SER A 91 10.21 11.00 -23.03
CA SER A 91 11.31 10.43 -22.25
C SER A 91 12.49 10.06 -23.13
N SER A 92 13.70 10.28 -22.62
CA SER A 92 14.92 9.88 -23.32
C SER A 92 15.04 8.36 -23.36
N SER A 93 15.74 7.80 -24.35
CA SER A 93 15.89 6.34 -24.51
C SER A 93 16.49 5.64 -23.28
N LYS A 94 17.27 6.35 -22.43
CA LYS A 94 17.78 5.83 -21.15
C LYS A 94 16.72 5.74 -20.04
N GLU A 95 15.67 6.55 -20.10
CA GLU A 95 14.58 6.55 -19.11
C GLU A 95 13.50 5.52 -19.45
N GLN A 96 13.43 5.04 -20.71
CA GLN A 96 12.48 4.01 -21.16
C GLN A 96 12.92 2.58 -20.82
N GLU A 97 14.20 2.36 -20.50
CA GLU A 97 14.77 1.05 -20.16
C GLU A 97 14.71 0.71 -18.66
N ALA A 98 14.23 1.63 -17.82
CA ALA A 98 14.14 1.51 -16.35
C ALA A 98 12.73 1.18 -15.85
#